data_AF-A0A920UN71-F1
#
_entry.id   AF-A0A920UN71-F1
#
_cell.length_a   1.000
_cell.length_b   1.000
_cell.length_c   1.000
_cell.angle_alpha   90.00
_cell.angle_beta   90.00
_cell.angle_gamma   90.00
#
_symmetry.space_group_name_H-M   'P 1'
#
loop_
_entity.id
_entity.type
_entity.pdbx_description
1 polymer ?
#
loop_
_entity_poly.entity_id
_entity_poly.type
_entity_poly.pdbx_seq_one_letter_code
_entity_poly.pdbx_strand_id
1 'polypeptide(L)' 'MPCNVSQGLNPKGHGEASPPKRSRRQGLEAQLGEKLGASVRIEHGGPGGSLTIRYHSLEELEGIVDHLL' A
#
# COMPACT_ATOMS: atom_id res chain seq x y z
N MET A 1 0.88 -46.63 -3.70
CA MET A 1 0.09 -45.75 -4.58
C MET A 1 -0.39 -44.56 -3.77
N PRO A 2 -0.38 -43.34 -4.34
CA PRO A 2 -0.16 -42.08 -3.64
C PRO A 2 -1.45 -41.31 -3.36
N CYS A 3 -1.50 -40.60 -2.24
CA CYS A 3 -2.30 -39.37 -2.13
C CYS A 3 -1.42 -38.27 -1.55
N ASN A 4 -1.39 -37.18 -2.30
CA ASN A 4 -0.57 -35.99 -2.21
C ASN A 4 -1.51 -34.79 -1.94
N VAL A 5 -0.95 -33.67 -1.44
CA VAL A 5 -1.42 -32.27 -1.70
C VAL A 5 -2.82 -31.94 -1.13
N SER A 6 -3.02 -31.01 -0.21
CA SER A 6 -2.57 -29.62 -0.07
C SER A 6 -3.00 -29.19 1.35
N GLN A 7 -2.38 -28.24 2.04
CA GLN A 7 -2.59 -26.82 1.77
C GLN A 7 -1.66 -26.06 2.71
N GLY A 8 -0.81 -25.22 2.12
CA GLY A 8 -0.07 -24.21 2.84
C GLY A 8 -1.04 -23.20 3.43
N LEU A 9 -1.15 -23.20 4.75
CA LEU A 9 -1.62 -22.03 5.47
C LEU A 9 -0.42 -21.09 5.51
N ASN A 10 -0.38 -20.16 4.56
CA ASN A 10 0.45 -18.97 4.64
C ASN A 10 -0.36 -17.90 5.38
N PRO A 11 -0.21 -17.72 6.70
CA PRO A 11 -0.65 -16.49 7.31
C PRO A 11 0.30 -15.39 6.81
N LYS A 12 -0.17 -14.61 5.84
CA LYS A 12 0.46 -13.33 5.45
C LYS A 12 0.60 -12.53 6.74
N GLY A 13 1.84 -12.50 7.24
CA GLY A 13 2.18 -11.97 8.55
C GLY A 13 1.78 -10.51 8.67
N HIS A 14 0.80 -10.25 9.52
CA HIS A 14 0.72 -8.98 10.23
C HIS A 14 1.58 -9.13 11.49
N GLY A 15 2.87 -8.87 11.33
CA GLY A 15 3.82 -8.77 12.42
C GLY A 15 3.49 -7.54 13.27
N GLU A 16 3.07 -7.79 14.50
CA GLU A 16 2.95 -6.80 15.56
C GLU A 16 4.29 -6.65 16.30
N ALA A 17 4.51 -5.46 16.88
CA ALA A 17 5.44 -5.11 17.97
C ALA A 17 6.90 -4.70 17.66
N SER A 18 7.09 -3.43 17.33
CA SER A 18 7.82 -2.40 18.13
C SER A 18 7.66 -1.04 17.41
N PRO A 19 7.78 0.15 18.03
CA PRO A 19 7.69 1.42 17.31
C PRO A 19 9.09 1.99 16.98
N PRO A 20 9.81 1.50 15.95
CA PRO A 20 10.98 2.21 15.45
C PRO A 20 10.46 3.33 14.56
N LYS A 21 10.19 4.54 15.11
CA LYS A 21 9.71 5.72 14.37
C LYS A 21 9.01 5.32 13.06
N ARG A 22 7.79 4.73 13.12
CA ARG A 22 7.06 4.34 11.89
C ARG A 22 7.29 5.46 10.90
N SER A 23 8.03 5.15 9.83
CA SER A 23 8.61 6.23 9.03
C SER A 23 7.43 7.08 8.61
N ARG A 24 7.42 8.37 8.93
CA ARG A 24 6.24 9.24 8.72
C ARG A 24 5.65 9.07 7.31
N ARG A 25 6.53 8.75 6.35
CA ARG A 25 6.23 8.27 4.99
C ARG A 25 5.28 7.08 4.94
N GLN A 26 5.56 5.96 5.60
CA GLN A 26 4.69 4.77 5.65
C GLN A 26 3.29 5.09 6.22
N GLY A 27 3.22 5.97 7.22
CA GLY A 27 1.95 6.42 7.76
C GLY A 27 1.16 7.32 6.81
N LEU A 28 1.85 8.12 5.99
CA LEU A 28 1.23 8.92 4.93
C LEU A 28 0.81 8.03 3.76
N GLU A 29 1.65 7.10 3.31
CA GLU A 29 1.34 6.12 2.26
C GLU A 29 0.07 5.32 2.59
N ALA A 30 -0.04 4.83 3.82
CA ALA A 30 -1.23 4.11 4.27
C ALA A 30 -2.49 4.99 4.28
N GLN A 31 -2.42 6.20 4.86
CA GLN A 31 -3.56 7.12 4.90
C GLN A 31 -3.99 7.59 3.50
N LEU A 32 -3.03 7.90 2.63
CA LEU A 32 -3.30 8.25 1.24
C LEU A 32 -3.94 7.07 0.51
N GLY A 33 -3.44 5.85 0.73
CA GLY A 33 -4.03 4.65 0.16
C GLY A 33 -5.45 4.37 0.63
N GLU A 34 -5.75 4.58 1.91
CA GLU A 34 -7.11 4.43 2.44
C GLU A 34 -8.07 5.50 1.89
N LYS A 35 -7.64 6.77 1.82
CA LYS A 35 -8.49 7.85 1.29
C LYS A 35 -8.71 7.76 -0.21
N LEU A 36 -7.71 7.33 -0.95
CA LEU A 36 -7.75 7.25 -2.42
C LEU A 36 -8.22 5.88 -2.92
N GLY A 37 -8.28 4.87 -2.06
CA GLY A 37 -8.60 3.48 -2.43
C GLY A 37 -7.53 2.81 -3.28
N ALA A 38 -6.31 3.35 -3.32
CA ALA A 38 -5.27 2.97 -4.29
C ALA A 38 -3.93 2.66 -3.63
N SER A 39 -3.04 1.96 -4.34
CA SER A 39 -1.69 1.68 -3.84
C SER A 39 -0.78 2.90 -4.04
N VAL A 40 -0.35 3.51 -2.95
CA VAL A 40 0.44 4.75 -2.96
C VAL A 40 1.87 4.49 -2.48
N ARG A 41 2.84 5.07 -3.19
CA ARG A 41 4.26 5.01 -2.83
C ARG A 41 4.85 6.41 -2.76
N ILE A 42 5.53 6.72 -1.67
CA ILE A 42 6.17 8.02 -1.43
C ILE A 42 7.68 7.84 -1.45
N GLU A 43 8.31 8.33 -2.51
CA GLU A 43 9.77 8.45 -2.60
C GLU A 43 10.14 9.89 -2.19
N HIS A 44 11.02 10.05 -1.21
CA HIS A 44 11.48 11.37 -0.78
C HIS A 44 13.00 11.35 -0.71
N GLY A 45 13.65 12.24 -1.47
CA GLY A 45 15.10 12.26 -1.62
C GLY A 45 15.60 13.62 -2.08
N GLY A 46 16.59 14.17 -1.37
CA GLY A 46 17.08 15.52 -1.64
C GLY A 46 16.07 16.61 -1.24
N PRO A 47 15.95 17.72 -1.99
CA PRO A 47 15.06 18.84 -1.66
C PRO A 47 13.58 18.57 -1.98
N GLY A 48 13.21 17.37 -2.44
CA GLY A 48 11.86 17.07 -2.90
C GLY A 48 11.49 15.60 -2.77
N GLY A 49 10.38 15.24 -3.43
CA GLY A 49 9.89 13.86 -3.46
C GLY A 49 8.94 13.63 -4.61
N SER A 50 8.67 12.35 -4.85
CA SER A 50 7.76 11.84 -5.87
C SER A 50 6.69 10.99 -5.21
N LEU A 51 5.44 11.23 -5.60
CA LEU A 51 4.29 10.42 -5.20
C LEU A 51 3.87 9.57 -6.41
N THR A 52 3.93 8.25 -6.28
CA THR A 52 3.46 7.32 -7.31
C THR A 52 2.19 6.63 -6.81
N ILE A 53 1.09 6.80 -7.54
CA ILE A 53 -0.18 6.15 -7.25
C ILE A 53 -0.41 5.09 -8.33
N ARG A 54 -0.60 3.83 -7.93
CA ARG A 54 -0.98 2.74 -8.83
C ARG A 54 -2.47 2.48 -8.67
N TYR A 55 -3.16 2.46 -9.80
CA TYR A 55 -4.58 2.16 -9.94
C TYR A 55 -4.75 0.93 -10.85
N HIS A 56 -5.84 0.18 -10.69
CA HIS A 56 -6.11 -1.03 -11.47
C HIS A 56 -7.25 -0.88 -12.47
N SER A 57 -8.07 0.17 -12.35
CA SER A 57 -9.19 0.47 -13.24
C SER A 57 -9.35 1.97 -13.47
N LEU A 58 -10.07 2.34 -14.52
CA LEU A 58 -10.35 3.74 -14.83
C LEU A 58 -11.21 4.40 -13.74
N GLU A 59 -12.18 3.66 -13.20
CA GLU A 59 -13.04 4.10 -12.10
C GLU A 59 -12.24 4.52 -10.85
N GLU A 60 -11.17 3.76 -10.51
CA GLU A 60 -10.26 4.15 -9.42
C GLU A 60 -9.49 5.42 -9.74
N LEU A 61 -9.01 5.57 -10.98
CA LEU A 61 -8.32 6.78 -11.41
C LEU A 61 -9.24 8.01 -11.29
N GLU A 62 -10.50 7.88 -11.69
CA GLU A 62 -11.49 8.95 -11.54
C GLU A 62 -11.73 9.29 -10.07
N GLY A 63 -11.85 8.28 -9.19
CA GLY A 63 -11.97 8.49 -7.75
C GLY A 63 -10.76 9.20 -7.12
N ILE A 64 -9.53 8.89 -7.58
CA ILE A 64 -8.31 9.59 -7.15
C ILE A 64 -8.36 11.06 -7.59
N VAL A 65 -8.76 11.32 -8.83
CA VAL A 65 -8.82 12.68 -9.39
C VAL A 65 -9.87 13.53 -8.67
N ASP A 66 -11.06 12.99 -8.41
CA ASP A 66 -12.13 13.64 -7.65
C ASP A 66 -11.69 14.03 -6.23
N HIS A 67 -10.80 13.23 -5.62
CA HIS A 67 -10.26 13.55 -4.30
C HIS A 67 -9.20 14.66 -4.29
N LEU A 68 -8.67 15.06 -5.45
CA LEU A 68 -7.58 16.02 -5.59
C LEU A 68 -8.01 17.37 -6.19
N LEU A 69 -9.13 17.41 -6.93
CA LEU A 69 -9.69 18.61 -7.58
C LEU A 69 -10.98 19.06 -6.89
#